data_AF-A0A661U596-F1
#
_entry.id   AF-A0A661U596-F1
#
_cell.length_a   1.000
_cell.length_b   1.000
_cell.length_c   1.000
_cell.angle_alpha   90.00
_cell.angle_beta   90.00
_cell.angle_gamma   90.00
#
_symmetry.space_group_name_H-M   'P 1'
#
loop_
_entity.id
_entity.type
_entity.pdbx_description
1 polymer ?
#
loop_
_entity_poly.entity_id
_entity_poly.type
_entity_poly.pdbx_seq_one_letter_code
_entity_poly.pdbx_strand_id
1 'polypeptide(L)'
;MNTRTRRIVLITLILCILGLFTYIYLFSDVGYLKIIKLENKKKDLETRLKELKRENEELNSILNDEKKLNEYIDMKLREDYGMIKDGETIIMFDDGKTNAELDNSKDNN
;
A
#
# COMPACT_ATOMS: atom_id res chain seq x y z
N MET A 1 60.25 -18.79 1.45
CA MET A 1 59.06 -17.94 1.22
C MET A 1 59.47 -16.48 1.40
N ASN A 2 59.58 -15.75 0.29
CA ASN A 2 60.24 -14.45 0.22
C ASN A 2 59.50 -13.41 1.08
N THR A 3 60.24 -12.58 1.83
CA THR A 3 59.66 -11.59 2.76
C THR A 3 58.68 -10.62 2.10
N ARG A 4 58.84 -10.40 0.78
CA ARG A 4 57.90 -9.61 -0.05
C ARG A 4 56.56 -10.30 -0.27
N THR A 5 56.54 -11.62 -0.52
CA THR A 5 55.27 -12.35 -0.73
C THR A 5 54.47 -12.49 0.55
N ARG A 6 55.14 -12.61 1.71
CA ARG A 6 54.49 -12.59 3.04
C ARG A 6 53.76 -11.28 3.32
N ARG A 7 54.37 -10.13 2.97
CA ARG A 7 53.73 -8.81 3.16
C ARG A 7 52.51 -8.64 2.26
N ILE A 8 52.57 -9.08 1.00
CA ILE A 8 51.44 -9.00 0.07
C ILE A 8 50.27 -9.84 0.58
N VAL A 9 50.51 -11.07 1.04
CA VAL A 9 49.46 -11.94 1.59
C VAL A 9 48.80 -11.33 2.83
N LEU A 10 49.59 -10.72 3.72
CA LEU A 10 49.05 -10.03 4.90
C LEU A 10 48.22 -8.80 4.52
N ILE A 11 48.66 -8.01 3.55
CA ILE A 11 47.91 -6.83 3.07
C ILE A 11 46.60 -7.27 2.42
N THR A 12 46.61 -8.32 1.60
CA THR A 12 45.37 -8.85 0.99
C THR A 12 44.41 -9.41 2.03
N LEU A 13 44.92 -10.04 3.10
CA LEU A 13 44.09 -10.54 4.20
C LEU A 13 43.41 -9.37 4.94
N ILE A 14 44.16 -8.31 5.25
CA ILE A 14 43.64 -7.11 5.91
C ILE A 14 42.59 -6.41 5.06
N LEU A 15 42.82 -6.28 3.75
CA LEU A 15 41.86 -5.72 2.80
C LEU A 15 40.58 -6.55 2.72
N CYS A 16 40.70 -7.88 2.74
CA CYS A 16 39.55 -8.78 2.71
C CYS A 16 38.71 -8.66 3.99
N ILE A 17 39.36 -8.57 5.15
CA ILE A 17 38.70 -8.33 6.44
C ILE A 17 37.99 -6.96 6.44
N LEU A 18 38.66 -5.90 6.01
CA LEU A 18 38.06 -4.56 5.90
C LEU A 18 36.87 -4.54 4.93
N GLY A 19 36.96 -5.22 3.80
CA GLY A 19 35.85 -5.35 2.84
C GLY A 19 34.64 -6.10 3.40
N LEU A 20 34.86 -7.14 4.21
CA LEU A 20 33.78 -7.83 4.91
C LEU A 20 33.13 -6.94 5.97
N PHE A 21 33.92 -6.18 6.73
CA PHE A 21 33.40 -5.23 7.71
C PHE A 21 32.57 -4.12 7.04
N THR A 22 33.01 -3.55 5.93
CA THR A 22 32.23 -2.53 5.21
C THR A 22 30.97 -3.11 4.58
N TYR A 23 31.03 -4.32 4.04
CA TYR A 23 29.85 -5.02 3.52
C TYR A 23 28.83 -5.28 4.62
N ILE A 24 29.24 -5.81 5.78
CA ILE A 24 28.37 -6.01 6.93
C ILE A 24 27.83 -4.66 7.44
N TYR A 25 28.65 -3.60 7.48
CA TYR A 25 28.19 -2.28 7.93
C TYR A 25 27.14 -1.65 7.00
N LEU A 26 27.27 -1.88 5.69
CA LEU A 26 26.35 -1.35 4.67
C LEU A 26 25.08 -2.21 4.50
N PHE A 27 25.19 -3.53 4.63
CA PHE A 27 24.10 -4.49 4.35
C PHE A 27 23.50 -5.17 5.59
N SER A 28 24.10 -5.05 6.78
CA SER A 28 23.50 -5.62 8.00
C SER A 28 22.23 -4.86 8.37
N ASP A 29 21.33 -5.57 9.03
CA ASP A 29 19.92 -5.27 9.32
C ASP A 29 19.68 -3.99 10.18
N VAL A 30 20.75 -3.25 10.47
CA VAL A 30 20.86 -2.02 11.26
C VAL A 30 21.36 -0.82 10.41
N GLY A 31 21.70 -1.03 9.14
CA GLY A 31 22.29 0.00 8.27
C GLY A 31 21.35 1.18 7.97
N TYR A 32 21.95 2.36 7.75
CA TYR A 32 21.31 3.67 7.45
C TYR A 32 20.10 3.60 6.47
N LEU A 33 20.13 2.67 5.51
CA LEU A 33 19.05 2.48 4.53
C LEU A 33 17.72 2.06 5.16
N LYS A 34 17.75 1.31 6.28
CA LYS A 34 16.54 0.87 7.00
C LYS A 34 15.91 2.03 7.76
N ILE A 35 16.72 2.93 8.32
CA ILE A 35 16.26 4.14 9.02
C ILE A 35 15.50 5.05 8.05
N ILE A 36 16.03 5.28 6.85
CA ILE A 36 15.36 6.09 5.81
C ILE A 36 14.05 5.43 5.36
N LYS A 37 14.04 4.10 5.14
CA LYS A 37 12.81 3.37 4.80
C LYS A 37 11.79 3.42 5.94
N LEU A 38 12.23 3.39 7.19
CA LEU A 38 11.36 3.42 8.36
C LEU A 38 10.74 4.81 8.57
N GLU A 39 11.49 5.88 8.31
CA GLU A 39 11.01 7.25 8.37
C GLU A 39 9.95 7.53 7.29
N ASN A 40 10.17 7.05 6.06
CA ASN A 40 9.18 7.14 4.99
C ASN A 40 7.91 6.35 5.31
N LYS A 41 8.04 5.14 5.88
CA LYS A 41 6.89 4.35 6.33
C LYS A 41 6.13 5.03 7.46
N LYS A 42 6.84 5.67 8.40
CA LYS A 42 6.22 6.43 9.49
C LYS A 42 5.40 7.60 8.94
N LYS A 43 5.94 8.33 7.96
CA LYS A 43 5.25 9.46 7.32
C LYS A 43 4.01 9.03 6.52
N ASP A 44 4.09 7.90 5.83
CA ASP A 44 2.94 7.31 5.12
C ASP A 44 1.85 6.87 6.13
N LEU A 45 2.24 6.20 7.22
CA LEU A 45 1.31 5.81 8.28
C LEU A 45 0.66 7.02 8.97
N GLU A 46 1.41 8.08 9.26
CA GLU A 46 0.87 9.31 9.84
C GLU A 46 -0.13 9.99 8.90
N THR A 47 0.16 9.96 7.59
CA THR A 47 -0.75 10.52 6.57
C THR A 47 -2.04 9.72 6.52
N ARG A 48 -1.95 8.39 6.43
CA ARG A 48 -3.11 7.48 6.47
C ARG A 48 -3.90 7.61 7.77
N LEU A 49 -3.22 7.75 8.91
CA LEU A 49 -3.87 7.96 10.21
C LEU A 49 -4.66 9.27 10.23
N LYS A 50 -4.09 10.34 9.65
CA LYS A 50 -4.76 11.64 9.56
C LYS A 50 -5.98 11.58 8.64
N GLU A 51 -5.86 10.91 7.50
CA GLU A 51 -6.96 10.70 6.56
C GLU A 51 -8.09 9.87 7.20
N LEU A 52 -7.74 8.76 7.83
CA LEU A 52 -8.70 7.89 8.52
C LEU A 52 -9.37 8.59 9.70
N LYS A 53 -8.64 9.44 10.44
CA LYS A 53 -9.25 10.30 11.48
C LYS A 53 -10.24 11.29 10.89
N ARG A 54 -9.89 11.95 9.79
CA ARG A 54 -10.78 12.90 9.10
C ARG A 54 -12.05 12.20 8.62
N GLU A 55 -11.92 11.03 8.03
CA GLU A 55 -13.05 10.20 7.59
C GLU A 55 -13.92 9.78 8.78
N ASN A 56 -13.31 9.39 9.90
CA ASN A 56 -14.05 9.04 11.12
C ASN A 56 -14.78 10.25 11.73
N GLU A 57 -14.15 11.43 11.74
CA GLU A 57 -14.82 12.68 12.16
C GLU A 57 -15.99 13.04 11.24
N GLU A 58 -15.84 12.84 9.92
CA GLU A 58 -16.87 13.08 8.93
C GLU A 58 -18.06 12.12 9.12
N LEU A 59 -17.80 10.82 9.28
CA LEU A 59 -18.83 9.82 9.61
C LEU A 59 -19.53 10.13 10.94
N ASN A 60 -18.78 10.48 11.97
CA ASN A 60 -19.37 10.87 13.26
C ASN A 60 -20.21 12.14 13.13
N SER A 61 -19.84 13.08 12.26
CA SER A 61 -20.66 14.27 11.99
C SER A 61 -22.01 13.93 11.34
N ILE A 62 -22.05 12.88 10.52
CA ILE A 62 -23.28 12.36 9.92
C ILE A 62 -24.13 11.66 10.98
N LEU A 63 -23.52 10.85 11.85
CA LEU A 63 -24.20 10.15 12.95
C LEU A 63 -24.79 11.10 14.00
N ASN A 64 -24.11 12.20 14.30
CA ASN A 64 -24.55 13.18 15.32
C ASN A 64 -25.64 14.14 14.82
N ASP A 65 -25.89 14.20 13.51
CA ASP A 65 -26.94 15.02 12.91
C ASP A 65 -28.04 14.11 12.37
N GLU A 66 -29.16 14.03 13.10
CA GLU A 66 -30.30 13.17 12.74
C GLU A 66 -30.81 13.42 11.30
N LYS A 67 -30.71 14.65 10.78
CA LYS A 67 -31.11 14.94 9.39
C LYS A 67 -30.16 14.29 8.40
N LYS A 68 -28.84 14.43 8.63
CA LYS A 68 -27.82 13.82 7.76
C LYS A 68 -27.85 12.30 7.84
N LEU A 69 -28.11 11.74 9.02
CA LEU A 69 -28.26 10.29 9.18
C LEU A 69 -29.42 9.74 8.37
N ASN A 70 -30.59 10.39 8.42
CA ASN A 70 -31.76 9.99 7.63
C ASN A 70 -31.51 10.13 6.12
N GLU A 71 -30.85 11.20 5.67
CA GLU A 71 -30.48 11.40 4.27
C GLU A 71 -29.48 10.34 3.78
N TYR A 72 -28.49 9.98 4.62
CA TYR A 72 -27.53 8.92 4.32
C TYR A 72 -28.19 7.54 4.20
N ILE A 73 -29.13 7.20 5.11
CA ILE A 73 -29.88 5.94 5.04
C ILE A 73 -30.72 5.86 3.76
N ASP A 74 -31.41 6.94 3.40
CA ASP A 74 -32.21 7.03 2.19
C ASP A 74 -31.36 6.91 0.91
N MET A 75 -30.18 7.55 0.88
CA MET A 75 -29.21 7.38 -0.20
C MET A 75 -28.70 5.94 -0.31
N LYS A 76 -28.37 5.30 0.84
CA LYS A 76 -27.86 3.93 0.86
C LYS A 76 -28.92 2.91 0.41
N LEU A 77 -30.17 3.11 0.83
CA LEU A 77 -31.29 2.32 0.33
C LEU A 77 -31.45 2.49 -1.18
N ARG A 78 -31.41 3.73 -1.70
CA ARG A 78 -31.47 3.95 -3.14
C ARG A 78 -30.37 3.23 -3.90
N GLU A 79 -29.14 3.28 -3.40
CA GLU A 79 -28.00 2.57 -3.99
C GLU A 79 -28.22 1.04 -3.99
N ASP A 80 -28.59 0.45 -2.86
CA ASP A 80 -28.75 -1.00 -2.71
C ASP A 80 -29.95 -1.54 -3.54
N TYR A 81 -30.98 -0.73 -3.75
CA TYR A 81 -32.15 -1.08 -4.55
C TYR A 81 -32.08 -0.60 -6.01
N GLY A 82 -30.98 0.05 -6.43
CA GLY A 82 -30.82 0.59 -7.78
C GLY A 82 -31.80 1.70 -8.15
N MET A 83 -32.32 2.42 -7.16
CA MET A 83 -33.24 3.55 -7.34
C MET A 83 -32.45 4.86 -7.49
N ILE A 84 -32.92 5.76 -8.34
CA ILE A 84 -32.25 7.04 -8.67
C ILE A 84 -33.20 8.19 -8.35
N LYS A 85 -32.69 9.28 -7.76
CA LYS A 85 -33.45 10.53 -7.62
C LYS A 85 -33.31 11.38 -8.89
N ASP A 86 -34.32 12.18 -9.21
CA ASP A 86 -34.25 13.12 -10.33
C ASP A 86 -33.00 14.01 -10.23
N GLY A 87 -32.09 13.86 -11.21
CA GLY A 87 -30.81 14.59 -11.28
C GLY A 87 -29.55 13.80 -10.91
N GLU A 88 -29.67 12.55 -10.45
CA GLU A 88 -28.52 11.67 -10.16
C GLU A 88 -28.13 10.82 -11.39
N THR A 89 -26.82 10.56 -11.59
CA THR A 89 -26.29 9.74 -12.69
C THR A 89 -25.61 8.50 -12.13
N ILE A 90 -26.04 7.31 -12.58
CA ILE A 90 -25.36 6.06 -12.23
C ILE A 90 -24.06 5.96 -13.05
N ILE A 91 -22.93 5.79 -12.36
CA ILE A 91 -21.65 5.44 -12.97
C ILE A 91 -21.44 3.95 -12.74
N MET A 92 -21.73 3.14 -13.76
CA MET A 92 -21.37 1.72 -13.76
C MET A 92 -19.92 1.59 -14.19
N PHE A 93 -19.09 0.98 -13.35
CA PHE A 93 -17.74 0.57 -13.76
C PHE A 93 -17.86 -0.79 -14.43
N ASP A 94 -17.44 -0.88 -15.70
CA ASP A 94 -17.28 -2.17 -16.37
C ASP A 94 -16.00 -2.81 -15.81
N ASP A 95 -16.17 -3.59 -14.75
CA ASP A 95 -15.13 -4.49 -14.25
C ASP A 95 -14.94 -5.56 -15.33
N GLY A 96 -14.06 -5.32 -16.30
CA GLY A 96 -13.84 -6.11 -17.51
C GLY A 96 -13.50 -7.59 -17.31
N LYS A 97 -14.45 -8.34 -16.74
CA LYS A 97 -14.41 -9.73 -16.30
C LYS A 97 -15.83 -10.33 -16.41
N THR A 98 -16.53 -10.11 -17.52
CA THR A 98 -17.80 -10.80 -17.78
C THR A 98 -18.01 -11.18 -19.26
N ASN A 99 -16.93 -11.59 -19.95
CA ASN A 99 -17.04 -12.12 -21.32
C ASN A 99 -16.54 -13.57 -21.46
N ALA A 100 -16.39 -14.32 -20.36
CA ALA A 100 -15.90 -15.71 -20.41
C ALA A 100 -16.99 -16.78 -20.17
N GLU A 101 -18.22 -16.42 -19.80
CA GLU A 101 -19.22 -17.40 -19.33
C GLU A 101 -20.58 -17.38 -20.04
N LEU A 102 -20.77 -16.52 -21.05
CA LEU A 102 -22.02 -16.48 -21.84
C LEU A 102 -21.90 -17.07 -23.26
N ASP A 103 -20.73 -17.56 -23.68
CA ASP A 103 -20.55 -18.15 -25.01
C ASP A 103 -20.86 -19.67 -25.08
N ASN A 104 -20.88 -20.38 -23.94
CA ASN A 104 -21.11 -21.84 -23.90
C ASN A 104 -22.59 -22.27 -23.87
N SER A 105 -23.55 -21.39 -24.14
CA SER A 105 -24.99 -21.72 -24.14
C SER A 105 -25.65 -21.62 -25.53
N LYS A 106 -24.87 -21.54 -26.62
CA LYS A 106 -25.42 -21.45 -27.98
C LYS A 106 -25.12 -22.61 -28.92
N ASP A 107 -24.37 -23.62 -28.49
CA ASP A 107 -24.15 -24.85 -29.27
C ASP A 107 -24.86 -26.04 -28.60
N ASN A 108 -26.20 -26.02 -28.58
CA ASN A 108 -27.05 -27.22 -28.41
C ASN A 108 -28.49 -26.90 -28.85
N ASN A 109 -28.71 -26.76 -30.16
CA ASN A 109 -30.00 -27.05 -30.79
C ASN A 109 -29.80 -27.51 -32.23
#